data_AF-B0FY08-F1
#
_entry.id   AF-B0FY08-F1
#
_cell.length_a   1.000
_cell.length_b   1.000
_cell.length_c   1.000
_cell.angle_alpha   90.00
_cell.angle_beta   90.00
_cell.angle_gamma   90.00
#
_symmetry.space_group_name_H-M   'P 1'
#
loop_
_entity.id
_entity.type
_entity.pdbx_description
1 polymer ?
#
loop_
_entity_poly.entity_id
_entity_poly.type
_entity_poly.pdbx_seq_one_letter_code
_entity_poly.pdbx_strand_id
1 'polypeptide(L)'
;YDVRGGDAYYINNSPRCSIGFSVNGGFLTAGHCGPGTVTGSNRVAMGSFARASFPGNDYGHVRVNSNWVPRGIINNGTRVSGSSEASTGASICKSGSTTGWTCGTVGAKNQTVRYAEGTVYGMTATNARSQAGDSGGSFIAGNQAQGMLSGGNSTVTYFFPVRPALSATGTSLVLG
;
A
#
# COMPACT_ATOMS: atom_id res chain seq x y z
N TYR A 1 -1.43 -3.33 -19.52
CA TYR A 1 -1.02 -2.24 -18.60
C TYR A 1 -0.23 -2.83 -17.45
N ASP A 2 0.68 -2.08 -16.85
CA ASP A 2 1.44 -2.57 -15.70
C ASP A 2 0.77 -2.17 -14.37
N VAL A 3 0.88 -3.04 -13.37
CA VAL A 3 0.54 -2.75 -11.98
C VAL A 3 1.86 -2.51 -11.25
N ARG A 4 2.04 -1.30 -10.71
CA ARG A 4 3.28 -0.88 -10.05
C ARG A 4 2.92 -0.18 -8.74
N GLY A 5 3.77 -0.34 -7.72
CA GLY A 5 3.59 0.36 -6.45
C GLY A 5 3.54 1.88 -6.65
N GLY A 6 2.67 2.57 -5.94
CA GLY A 6 2.47 4.03 -6.02
C GLY A 6 1.55 4.51 -7.13
N ASP A 7 1.21 3.69 -8.13
CA ASP A 7 0.25 4.07 -9.18
C ASP A 7 -1.16 4.27 -8.60
N ALA A 8 -1.91 5.23 -9.16
CA ALA A 8 -3.30 5.48 -8.78
C ALA A 8 -4.22 4.36 -9.27
N TYR A 9 -5.24 4.05 -8.47
CA TYR A 9 -6.42 3.29 -8.88
C TYR A 9 -7.68 3.89 -8.26
N TYR A 10 -8.83 3.62 -8.88
CA TYR A 10 -10.12 4.15 -8.43
C TYR A 10 -11.07 3.02 -8.08
N ILE A 11 -11.79 3.16 -6.98
CA ILE A 11 -12.76 2.17 -6.50
C ILE A 11 -14.16 2.66 -6.87
N ASN A 12 -14.98 1.80 -7.48
CA ASN A 12 -16.33 2.14 -7.96
C ASN A 12 -16.35 3.48 -8.74
N ASN A 13 -15.31 3.71 -9.54
CA ASN A 13 -15.07 4.89 -10.38
C ASN A 13 -14.84 6.25 -9.67
N SER A 14 -14.88 6.34 -8.33
CA SER A 14 -14.80 7.64 -7.63
C SER A 14 -13.63 7.76 -6.64
N PRO A 15 -13.63 7.13 -5.45
CA PRO A 15 -12.52 7.25 -4.50
C PRO A 15 -11.20 6.76 -5.11
N ARG A 16 -10.15 7.55 -4.91
CA ARG A 16 -8.79 7.27 -5.38
C ARG A 16 -7.93 6.77 -4.22
N CYS A 17 -7.23 5.67 -4.48
CA CYS A 17 -6.14 5.18 -3.63
C CYS A 17 -4.91 4.88 -4.50
N SER A 18 -3.85 4.42 -3.85
CA SER A 18 -2.57 4.09 -4.48
C SER A 18 -2.27 2.60 -4.31
N ILE A 19 -1.68 1.99 -5.33
CA ILE A 19 -1.23 0.59 -5.29
C ILE A 19 -0.07 0.47 -4.29
N GLY A 20 -0.11 -0.53 -3.42
CA GLY A 20 0.96 -0.83 -2.48
C GLY A 20 2.04 -1.67 -3.13
N PHE A 21 1.82 -2.97 -3.25
CA PHE A 21 2.79 -3.88 -3.85
C PHE A 21 2.10 -4.88 -4.77
N SER A 22 2.68 -5.11 -5.94
CA SER A 22 2.28 -6.20 -6.82
C SER A 22 2.46 -7.54 -6.12
N VAL A 23 1.43 -8.38 -6.22
CA VAL A 23 1.46 -9.78 -5.78
C VAL A 23 0.97 -10.66 -6.93
N ASN A 24 1.20 -11.97 -6.83
CA ASN A 24 0.75 -12.90 -7.87
C ASN A 24 -0.75 -12.75 -8.15
N GLY A 25 -1.10 -12.34 -9.37
CA GLY A 25 -2.48 -12.13 -9.81
C GLY A 25 -3.15 -10.83 -9.35
N GLY A 26 -2.42 -9.88 -8.74
CA GLY A 26 -3.03 -8.69 -8.16
C GLY A 26 -2.07 -7.70 -7.52
N PHE A 27 -2.60 -6.96 -6.54
CA PHE A 27 -1.80 -6.08 -5.68
C PHE A 27 -2.39 -5.95 -4.26
N LEU A 28 -1.50 -5.66 -3.31
CA LEU A 28 -1.87 -5.22 -1.97
C LEU A 28 -2.09 -3.71 -1.92
N THR A 29 -3.01 -3.30 -1.06
CA THR A 29 -3.41 -1.91 -0.81
C THR A 29 -3.95 -1.77 0.62
N ALA A 30 -4.50 -0.62 1.00
CA ALA A 30 -5.18 -0.43 2.28
C ALA A 30 -6.60 -1.04 2.25
N GLY A 31 -7.07 -1.51 3.40
CA GLY A 31 -8.38 -2.11 3.56
C GLY A 31 -9.50 -1.07 3.48
N HIS A 32 -9.29 0.11 4.06
CA HIS A 32 -10.27 1.21 4.04
C HIS A 32 -10.58 1.76 2.64
N CYS A 33 -9.77 1.43 1.62
CA CYS A 33 -10.04 1.79 0.23
C CYS A 33 -11.17 0.96 -0.39
N GLY A 34 -11.43 -0.23 0.13
CA GLY A 34 -12.40 -1.18 -0.42
C GLY A 34 -13.54 -1.50 0.54
N PRO A 35 -14.46 -2.40 0.15
CA PRO A 35 -14.45 -3.21 -1.06
C PRO A 35 -14.95 -2.47 -2.33
N GLY A 36 -14.86 -3.12 -3.49
CA GLY A 36 -15.43 -2.60 -4.74
C GLY A 36 -14.76 -3.14 -6.00
N THR A 37 -15.28 -2.71 -7.16
CA THR A 37 -14.60 -2.87 -8.45
C THR A 37 -13.56 -1.76 -8.61
N VAL A 38 -12.50 -2.01 -9.37
CA VAL A 38 -11.43 -1.04 -9.56
C VAL A 38 -11.13 -0.74 -11.04
N THR A 39 -10.78 0.50 -11.30
CA THR A 39 -10.18 0.96 -12.56
C THR A 39 -8.78 1.50 -12.29
N GLY A 40 -7.90 1.40 -13.29
CA GLY A 40 -6.56 1.98 -13.20
C GLY A 40 -6.56 3.49 -13.31
N SER A 41 -5.37 4.10 -13.21
CA SER A 41 -5.15 5.53 -13.44
C SER A 41 -5.67 6.01 -14.80
N ASN A 42 -5.66 5.12 -15.80
CA ASN A 42 -6.20 5.31 -17.15
C ASN A 42 -7.72 5.07 -17.28
N ARG A 43 -8.43 4.89 -16.16
CA ARG A 43 -9.89 4.58 -16.09
C ARG A 43 -10.31 3.28 -16.77
N VAL A 44 -9.38 2.43 -17.19
CA VAL A 44 -9.70 1.11 -17.75
C VAL A 44 -10.00 0.14 -16.61
N ALA A 45 -11.00 -0.72 -16.81
CA ALA A 45 -11.35 -1.80 -15.88
C ALA A 45 -10.10 -2.63 -15.52
N MET A 46 -9.82 -2.72 -14.22
CA MET A 46 -8.62 -3.36 -13.70
C MET A 46 -8.94 -4.63 -12.94
N GLY A 47 -10.01 -4.65 -12.13
CA GLY A 47 -10.31 -5.81 -11.31
C GLY A 47 -11.27 -5.50 -10.16
N SER A 48 -11.13 -6.21 -9.04
CA SER A 48 -11.95 -6.00 -7.85
C SER A 48 -11.25 -6.46 -6.57
N PHE A 49 -11.69 -5.94 -5.43
CA PHE A 49 -11.22 -6.39 -4.13
C PHE A 49 -11.62 -7.85 -3.91
N ALA A 50 -10.62 -8.72 -3.74
CA ALA A 50 -10.80 -10.07 -3.24
C ALA A 50 -10.92 -10.11 -1.71
N ARG A 51 -10.29 -9.14 -1.04
CA ARG A 51 -10.34 -8.99 0.41
C ARG A 51 -10.11 -7.52 0.78
N ALA A 52 -10.86 -7.03 1.76
CA ALA A 52 -10.63 -5.75 2.42
C ALA A 52 -10.87 -5.95 3.92
N SER A 53 -9.99 -5.41 4.76
CA SER A 53 -10.11 -5.51 6.23
C SER A 53 -9.76 -4.17 6.84
N PHE A 54 -10.79 -3.53 7.40
CA PHE A 54 -10.71 -2.28 8.15
C PHE A 54 -12.05 -2.07 8.88
N PRO A 55 -12.08 -1.65 10.16
CA PRO A 55 -10.94 -1.40 11.06
C PRO A 55 -10.36 -2.71 11.65
N GLY A 56 -9.61 -2.62 12.76
CA GLY A 56 -8.87 -3.71 13.42
C GLY A 56 -7.48 -3.87 12.80
N ASN A 57 -7.44 -4.07 11.50
CA ASN A 57 -6.26 -4.03 10.65
C ASN A 57 -6.52 -3.06 9.49
N ASP A 58 -5.53 -2.80 8.63
CA ASP A 58 -5.77 -2.01 7.42
C ASP A 58 -5.02 -2.55 6.21
N TYR A 59 -5.60 -3.56 5.56
CA TYR A 59 -5.07 -4.11 4.31
C TYR A 59 -6.17 -4.59 3.37
N GLY A 60 -5.87 -4.53 2.09
CA GLY A 60 -6.70 -5.01 1.00
C GLY A 60 -5.88 -5.79 -0.02
N HIS A 61 -6.53 -6.71 -0.72
CA HIS A 61 -6.00 -7.44 -1.87
C HIS A 61 -6.98 -7.28 -3.02
N VAL A 62 -6.48 -6.75 -4.13
CA VAL A 62 -7.22 -6.61 -5.38
C VAL A 62 -6.70 -7.64 -6.37
N ARG A 63 -7.60 -8.44 -6.94
CA ARG A 63 -7.30 -9.29 -8.09
C ARG A 63 -7.47 -8.48 -9.36
N VAL A 64 -6.53 -8.60 -10.29
CA VAL A 64 -6.59 -7.90 -11.57
C VAL A 64 -7.00 -8.84 -12.71
N ASN A 65 -7.59 -8.27 -13.76
CA ASN A 65 -7.92 -9.00 -14.99
C ASN A 65 -6.69 -9.15 -15.90
N SER A 66 -6.84 -9.91 -16.99
CA SER A 66 -5.76 -10.25 -17.93
C SER A 66 -5.14 -9.07 -18.67
N ASN A 67 -5.75 -7.89 -18.65
CA ASN A 67 -5.19 -6.69 -19.29
C ASN A 67 -4.11 -6.02 -18.43
N TRP A 68 -3.96 -6.43 -17.17
CA TRP A 68 -3.06 -5.82 -16.19
C TRP A 68 -2.02 -6.83 -15.70
N VAL A 69 -0.75 -6.45 -15.76
CA VAL A 69 0.38 -7.30 -15.41
C VAL A 69 1.03 -6.80 -14.13
N PRO A 70 0.96 -7.56 -13.02
CA PRO A 70 1.75 -7.32 -11.81
C PRO A 70 3.25 -7.21 -12.09
N ARG A 71 3.86 -6.09 -11.69
CA ARG A 71 5.32 -5.85 -11.78
C ARG A 71 5.93 -5.64 -10.40
N GLY A 72 7.04 -6.29 -10.11
CA GLY A 72 7.79 -6.16 -8.86
C GLY A 72 8.58 -4.85 -8.73
N ILE A 73 7.95 -3.73 -9.10
CA ILE A 73 8.55 -2.39 -9.08
C ILE A 73 7.60 -1.38 -8.48
N ILE A 74 8.18 -0.31 -7.94
CA ILE A 74 7.49 0.95 -7.67
C ILE A 74 7.48 1.80 -8.94
N ASN A 75 6.53 2.72 -9.07
CA ASN A 75 6.34 3.55 -10.26
C ASN A 75 7.50 4.50 -10.59
N ASN A 76 8.45 4.72 -9.67
CA ASN A 76 9.72 5.42 -9.91
C ASN A 76 10.85 4.48 -10.40
N GLY A 77 10.56 3.19 -10.61
CA GLY A 77 11.52 2.19 -11.07
C GLY A 77 12.23 1.40 -9.97
N THR A 78 12.03 1.71 -8.69
CA THR A 78 12.64 0.94 -7.58
C THR A 78 12.15 -0.50 -7.60
N ARG A 79 13.07 -1.47 -7.71
CA ARG A 79 12.77 -2.91 -7.66
C ARG A 79 12.44 -3.35 -6.25
N VAL A 80 11.46 -4.24 -6.14
CA VAL A 80 11.07 -4.90 -4.89
C VAL A 80 11.74 -6.28 -4.84
N SER A 81 12.67 -6.48 -3.92
CA SER A 81 13.45 -7.73 -3.84
C SER A 81 13.05 -8.61 -2.65
N GLY A 82 12.15 -8.16 -1.79
CA GLY A 82 11.70 -8.91 -0.64
C GLY A 82 10.89 -8.07 0.34
N SER A 83 10.74 -8.58 1.56
CA SER A 83 9.99 -7.93 2.64
C SER A 83 10.71 -8.03 3.99
N SER A 84 12.04 -8.00 4.00
CA SER A 84 12.79 -7.92 5.25
C SER A 84 12.46 -6.60 5.96
N GLU A 85 11.99 -6.70 7.19
CA GLU A 85 11.50 -5.56 7.95
C GLU A 85 12.66 -4.68 8.44
N ALA A 86 12.59 -3.39 8.17
CA ALA A 86 13.60 -2.42 8.58
C ALA A 86 13.46 -2.04 10.06
N SER A 87 14.59 -1.84 10.74
CA SER A 87 14.62 -1.38 12.14
C SER A 87 14.13 0.07 12.29
N THR A 88 13.65 0.43 13.49
CA THR A 88 13.40 1.85 13.83
C THR A 88 14.66 2.69 13.60
N GLY A 89 14.50 3.89 13.05
CA GLY A 89 15.59 4.79 12.64
C GLY A 89 16.09 4.55 11.21
N ALA A 90 15.79 3.41 10.58
CA ALA A 90 16.20 3.15 9.20
C ALA A 90 15.52 4.11 8.21
N SER A 91 16.19 4.41 7.11
CA SER A 91 15.58 5.18 6.01
C SER A 91 14.42 4.41 5.37
N ILE A 92 13.34 5.12 5.07
CA ILE A 92 12.16 4.58 4.41
C ILE A 92 11.59 5.62 3.45
N CYS A 93 11.06 5.16 2.33
CA CYS A 93 10.37 6.00 1.37
C CYS A 93 8.98 5.45 1.08
N LYS A 94 8.06 6.36 0.74
CA LYS A 94 6.69 6.11 0.36
C LYS A 94 6.50 6.49 -1.10
N SER A 95 5.75 5.70 -1.85
CA SER A 95 5.16 6.12 -3.14
C SER A 95 3.64 6.13 -3.09
N GLY A 96 3.02 7.16 -3.65
CA GLY A 96 1.56 7.29 -3.71
C GLY A 96 1.15 8.39 -4.67
N SER A 97 -0.09 8.33 -5.13
CA SER A 97 -0.59 9.11 -6.25
C SER A 97 -0.88 10.58 -5.96
N THR A 98 -0.78 11.02 -4.71
CA THR A 98 -0.94 12.45 -4.35
C THR A 98 0.41 13.12 -4.15
N THR A 99 1.23 12.60 -3.24
CA THR A 99 2.50 13.24 -2.88
C THR A 99 3.71 12.66 -3.61
N GLY A 100 3.51 11.63 -4.44
CA GLY A 100 4.60 10.98 -5.16
C GLY A 100 5.55 10.25 -4.22
N TRP A 101 6.85 10.43 -4.44
CA TRP A 101 7.93 9.81 -3.67
C TRP A 101 8.38 10.70 -2.50
N THR A 102 8.09 10.30 -1.28
CA THR A 102 8.47 11.01 -0.05
C THR A 102 9.28 10.11 0.85
N CYS A 103 10.31 10.63 1.53
CA CYS A 103 11.18 9.82 2.37
C CYS A 103 11.26 10.37 3.79
N GLY A 104 11.68 9.50 4.70
CA GLY A 104 11.84 9.77 6.12
C GLY A 104 12.53 8.60 6.81
N THR A 105 12.18 8.36 8.06
CA THR A 105 12.72 7.28 8.88
C THR A 105 11.61 6.41 9.47
N VAL A 106 11.88 5.13 9.66
CA VAL A 106 11.02 4.23 10.42
C VAL A 106 10.93 4.72 11.86
N GLY A 107 9.72 4.93 12.35
CA GLY A 107 9.44 5.37 13.71
C GLY A 107 9.08 4.21 14.64
N ALA A 108 8.19 4.51 15.59
CA ALA A 108 7.68 3.53 16.54
C ALA A 108 6.83 2.46 15.84
N LYS A 109 6.99 1.21 16.29
CA LYS A 109 6.26 0.03 15.78
C LYS A 109 5.16 -0.38 16.76
N ASN A 110 4.32 -1.32 16.34
CA ASN A 110 3.19 -1.83 17.13
C ASN A 110 2.27 -0.72 17.66
N GLN A 111 2.06 0.31 16.86
CA GLN A 111 1.23 1.46 17.20
C GLN A 111 -0.25 1.10 17.07
N THR A 112 -1.06 1.65 17.97
CA THR A 112 -2.52 1.60 17.90
C THR A 112 -3.01 2.96 17.44
N VAL A 113 -3.76 3.01 16.33
CA VAL A 113 -4.27 4.25 15.74
C VAL A 113 -5.80 4.20 15.77
N ARG A 114 -6.42 5.30 16.24
CA ARG A 114 -7.88 5.42 16.32
C ARG A 114 -8.38 6.28 15.16
N TYR A 115 -9.08 5.65 14.23
CA TYR A 115 -9.85 6.30 13.17
C TYR A 115 -11.30 6.51 13.61
N ALA A 116 -12.07 7.27 12.84
CA ALA A 116 -13.49 7.49 13.11
C ALA A 116 -14.30 6.18 13.01
N GLU A 117 -13.90 5.30 12.09
CA GLU A 117 -14.53 4.01 11.83
C GLU A 117 -14.13 2.94 12.85
N GLY A 118 -13.01 3.13 13.56
CA GLY A 118 -12.55 2.22 14.59
C GLY A 118 -11.04 2.23 14.82
N THR A 119 -10.59 1.33 15.69
CA THR A 119 -9.17 1.22 16.07
C THR A 119 -8.44 0.24 15.14
N VAL A 120 -7.23 0.60 14.71
CA VAL A 120 -6.31 -0.25 13.95
C VAL A 120 -5.05 -0.51 14.78
N TYR A 121 -4.63 -1.77 14.84
CA TYR A 121 -3.50 -2.24 15.66
C TYR A 121 -2.28 -2.60 14.80
N GLY A 122 -1.12 -2.73 15.45
CA GLY A 122 0.09 -3.27 14.82
C GLY A 122 0.74 -2.36 13.78
N MET A 123 0.42 -1.07 13.78
CA MET A 123 0.90 -0.11 12.78
C MET A 123 2.35 0.31 13.02
N THR A 124 3.02 0.81 11.98
CA THR A 124 4.33 1.45 12.11
C THR A 124 4.23 2.92 11.73
N ALA A 125 4.78 3.78 12.59
CA ALA A 125 4.86 5.22 12.36
C ALA A 125 6.08 5.59 11.51
N THR A 126 6.00 6.71 10.81
CA THR A 126 7.11 7.35 10.08
C THR A 126 6.82 8.83 9.88
N ASN A 127 7.85 9.62 9.60
CA ASN A 127 7.75 11.03 9.22
C ASN A 127 7.82 11.26 7.70
N ALA A 128 7.82 10.20 6.89
CA ALA A 128 7.63 10.33 5.44
C ALA A 128 6.22 10.86 5.15
N ARG A 129 6.15 12.01 4.48
CA ARG A 129 4.91 12.77 4.28
C ARG A 129 3.87 12.00 3.48
N SER A 130 2.59 12.17 3.82
CA SER A 130 1.46 11.64 3.07
C SER A 130 0.28 12.60 3.04
N GLN A 131 -0.59 12.47 2.04
CA GLN A 131 -1.88 13.18 1.96
C GLN A 131 -3.00 12.25 1.48
N ALA A 132 -4.25 12.73 1.55
CA ALA A 132 -5.42 12.03 1.03
C ALA A 132 -5.19 11.57 -0.42
N GLY A 133 -5.54 10.31 -0.71
CA GLY A 133 -5.29 9.65 -2.00
C GLY A 133 -3.97 8.86 -2.08
N ASP A 134 -3.01 9.10 -1.19
CA ASP A 134 -1.84 8.22 -1.07
C ASP A 134 -2.19 6.86 -0.43
N SER A 135 -3.37 6.74 0.20
CA SER A 135 -3.82 5.53 0.92
C SER A 135 -3.59 4.26 0.11
N GLY A 136 -3.05 3.23 0.76
CA GLY A 136 -2.64 1.98 0.13
C GLY A 136 -1.25 2.01 -0.51
N GLY A 137 -0.66 3.20 -0.71
CA GLY A 137 0.64 3.38 -1.35
C GLY A 137 1.79 2.70 -0.62
N SER A 138 2.83 2.34 -1.38
CA SER A 138 3.95 1.52 -0.95
C SER A 138 4.86 2.26 0.02
N PHE A 139 5.24 1.63 1.12
CA PHE A 139 6.40 1.99 1.94
C PHE A 139 7.52 0.98 1.73
N ILE A 140 8.71 1.44 1.35
CA ILE A 140 9.87 0.61 1.00
C ILE A 140 11.14 1.15 1.66
N ALA A 141 11.98 0.26 2.19
CA ALA A 141 13.29 0.57 2.74
C ALA A 141 14.36 -0.13 1.90
N GLY A 142 15.20 0.65 1.20
CA GLY A 142 16.03 0.12 0.13
C GLY A 142 15.18 -0.55 -0.96
N ASN A 143 15.29 -1.86 -1.09
CA ASN A 143 14.48 -2.70 -1.99
C ASN A 143 13.53 -3.66 -1.24
N GLN A 144 13.31 -3.44 0.06
CA GLN A 144 12.48 -4.30 0.91
C GLN A 144 11.12 -3.65 1.19
N ALA A 145 10.04 -4.32 0.79
CA ALA A 145 8.68 -3.89 1.07
C ALA A 145 8.43 -3.84 2.59
N GLN A 146 7.89 -2.71 3.08
CA GLN A 146 7.63 -2.48 4.50
C GLN A 146 6.13 -2.49 4.82
N GLY A 147 5.29 -1.87 3.99
CA GLY A 147 3.85 -1.85 4.21
C GLY A 147 3.06 -0.92 3.29
N MET A 148 1.76 -0.82 3.53
CA MET A 148 0.85 0.04 2.77
C MET A 148 0.38 1.20 3.64
N LEU A 149 0.35 2.40 3.08
CA LEU A 149 -0.13 3.59 3.78
C LEU A 149 -1.57 3.39 4.30
N SER A 150 -1.77 3.59 5.60
CA SER A 150 -3.09 3.54 6.23
C SER A 150 -3.65 4.95 6.46
N GLY A 151 -2.87 5.85 7.07
CA GLY A 151 -3.27 7.24 7.24
C GLY A 151 -2.16 8.09 7.84
N GLY A 152 -2.30 9.40 7.77
CA GLY A 152 -1.25 10.31 8.21
C GLY A 152 -1.42 11.73 7.70
N ASN A 153 -0.40 12.54 7.92
CA ASN A 153 -0.33 13.93 7.49
C ASN A 153 1.11 14.31 7.07
N SER A 154 1.45 15.60 7.11
CA SER A 154 2.77 16.11 6.76
C SER A 154 3.86 15.85 7.80
N THR A 155 3.50 15.36 8.99
CA THR A 155 4.41 15.19 10.13
C THR A 155 4.50 13.74 10.59
N VAL A 156 3.36 13.06 10.74
CA VAL A 156 3.29 11.67 11.19
C VAL A 156 2.36 10.88 10.29
N THR A 157 2.86 9.75 9.84
CA THR A 157 2.19 8.84 8.94
C THR A 157 2.32 7.41 9.45
N TYR A 158 1.28 6.61 9.23
CA TYR A 158 1.20 5.23 9.66
C TYR A 158 0.95 4.29 8.49
N PHE A 159 1.66 3.18 8.48
CA PHE A 159 1.44 2.10 7.51
C PHE A 159 1.14 0.78 8.21
N PHE A 160 0.32 -0.03 7.55
CA PHE A 160 0.09 -1.41 7.96
C PHE A 160 1.20 -2.31 7.39
N PRO A 161 1.91 -3.10 8.23
CA PRO A 161 3.05 -3.89 7.77
C PRO A 161 2.70 -4.91 6.67
N VAL A 162 3.61 -5.08 5.70
CA VAL A 162 3.36 -5.92 4.51
C VAL A 162 3.28 -7.41 4.84
N ARG A 163 4.09 -7.90 5.79
CA ARG A 163 4.18 -9.35 6.09
C ARG A 163 2.87 -9.92 6.69
N PRO A 164 2.23 -9.28 7.70
CA PRO A 164 0.89 -9.66 8.13
C PRO A 164 -0.15 -9.62 7.00
N ALA A 165 -0.10 -8.62 6.12
CA ALA A 165 -1.02 -8.53 4.99
C ALA A 165 -0.83 -9.67 3.96
N LEU A 166 0.41 -10.00 3.62
CA LEU A 166 0.74 -11.15 2.76
C LEU A 166 0.21 -12.46 3.37
N SER A 167 0.49 -12.68 4.66
CA SER A 167 0.01 -13.86 5.39
C SER A 167 -1.51 -13.95 5.40
N ALA A 168 -2.20 -12.86 5.68
CA ALA A 168 -3.66 -12.86 5.84
C ALA A 168 -4.43 -12.86 4.52
N THR A 169 -3.75 -12.61 3.40
CA THR A 169 -4.31 -12.69 2.04
C THR A 169 -3.88 -13.95 1.30
N GLY A 170 -2.91 -14.71 1.83
CA GLY A 170 -2.33 -15.88 1.15
C GLY A 170 -1.59 -15.51 -0.14
N THR A 171 -1.02 -14.31 -0.21
CA THR A 171 -0.36 -13.79 -1.41
C THR A 171 1.16 -13.74 -1.25
N SER A 172 1.87 -13.65 -2.36
CA SER A 172 3.33 -13.50 -2.42
C SER A 172 3.69 -12.32 -3.31
N LEU A 173 4.70 -11.55 -2.90
CA LEU A 173 5.20 -10.43 -3.68
C LEU A 173 5.68 -10.89 -5.05
N VAL A 174 5.34 -10.11 -6.08
CA VAL A 174 6.09 -10.17 -7.34
C VAL A 174 7.40 -9.45 -7.08
N LEU A 175 8.52 -10.15 -7.30
CA LEU A 175 9.84 -9.59 -7.14
C LEU A 175 10.34 -9.00 -8.47
N GLY A 176 11.11 -7.93 -8.34
CA GLY A 176 11.64 -7.14 -9.45
C GLY A 176 12.96 -7.66 -9.94
#